data_AF-A0A938LEY7-F1
#
_entry.id   AF-A0A938LEY7-F1
#
_cell.length_a   1.000
_cell.length_b   1.000
_cell.length_c   1.000
_cell.angle_alpha   90.00
_cell.angle_beta   90.00
_cell.angle_gamma   90.00
#
_symmetry.space_group_name_H-M   'P 1'
#
loop_
_entity.id
_entity.type
_entity.pdbx_description
1 polymer ?
#
loop_
_entity_poly.entity_id
_entity_poly.type
_entity_poly.pdbx_seq_one_letter_code
_entity_poly.pdbx_strand_id
1 'polypeptide(L)' 'MIKRKAPKSQADVDVVVIGAGAAGVGVGVALRHAGIEDLMILDRHGVGASFDRWPKVMRFITPSFATNSIGMLDINSMLN' A
#
# COMPACT_ATOMS: atom_id res chain seq x y z
N MET A 1 12.89 34.96 13.07
CA MET A 1 13.66 34.62 11.85
C MET A 1 13.15 33.27 11.35
N ILE A 2 12.26 33.26 10.35
CA ILE A 2 11.65 32.02 9.83
C ILE A 2 12.60 31.43 8.79
N LYS A 3 13.22 30.29 9.10
CA LYS A 3 13.99 29.53 8.09
C LYS A 3 13.00 28.90 7.11
N ARG A 4 12.99 29.36 5.86
CA ARG A 4 12.23 28.70 4.78
C ARG A 4 12.90 27.35 4.48
N LYS A 5 12.13 26.26 4.58
CA LYS A 5 12.57 24.92 4.14
C LYS A 5 12.71 24.96 2.61
N ALA A 6 13.85 24.53 2.09
CA ALA A 6 14.08 24.45 0.65
C ALA A 6 13.03 23.52 -0.01
N PRO A 7 12.64 23.78 -1.28
CA PRO A 7 11.70 22.90 -1.99
C PRO A 7 12.28 21.48 -2.05
N LYS A 8 11.50 20.49 -1.60
CA LYS A 8 11.88 19.06 -1.65
C LYS A 8 11.95 18.62 -3.11
N SER A 9 13.03 17.93 -3.48
CA SER A 9 13.13 17.26 -4.77
C SER A 9 12.19 16.05 -4.79
N GLN A 10 11.85 15.51 -5.96
CA GLN A 10 11.01 14.30 -6.05
C GLN A 10 11.67 13.06 -5.38
N ALA A 11 12.97 13.14 -5.09
CA ALA A 11 13.72 12.12 -4.35
C ALA A 11 13.73 12.35 -2.82
N ASP A 12 13.29 13.51 -2.33
CA ASP A 12 13.16 13.81 -0.91
C ASP A 12 11.75 13.44 -0.43
N VAL A 13 11.55 12.16 -0.12
CA VAL A 13 10.36 11.70 0.60
C VAL A 13 10.74 11.28 2.02
N ASP A 14 9.82 11.45 2.97
CA ASP A 14 10.09 11.10 4.37
C ASP A 14 10.13 9.57 4.58
N VAL A 15 9.37 8.80 3.78
CA VAL A 15 9.36 7.33 3.83
C VAL A 15 9.33 6.72 2.43
N VAL A 16 10.15 5.69 2.20
CA VAL A 16 10.07 4.83 1.01
C VAL A 16 9.71 3.41 1.42
N VAL A 17 8.63 2.87 0.84
CA VAL A 17 8.24 1.46 0.96
C VAL A 17 8.69 0.72 -0.31
N ILE A 18 9.47 -0.34 -0.13
CA ILE A 18 9.96 -1.17 -1.25
C ILE A 18 9.09 -2.43 -1.37
N GLY A 19 8.38 -2.53 -2.49
CA GLY A 19 7.41 -3.58 -2.83
C GLY A 19 5.98 -3.06 -2.74
N ALA A 20 5.22 -3.11 -3.84
CA ALA A 20 3.81 -2.73 -3.93
C ALA A 20 2.88 -3.96 -3.99
N GLY A 21 3.22 -5.02 -3.24
CA GLY A 21 2.30 -6.11 -2.93
C GLY A 21 1.33 -5.74 -1.80
N ALA A 22 0.50 -6.69 -1.37
CA ALA A 22 -0.48 -6.48 -0.29
C ALA A 22 0.13 -5.86 0.98
N ALA A 23 1.29 -6.35 1.41
CA ALA A 23 1.97 -5.81 2.59
C ALA A 23 2.40 -4.34 2.41
N GLY A 24 3.03 -4.00 1.27
CA GLY A 24 3.53 -2.64 1.03
C GLY A 24 2.41 -1.62 0.87
N VAL A 25 1.33 -1.99 0.18
CA VAL A 25 0.13 -1.15 0.09
C VAL A 25 -0.51 -0.98 1.46
N GLY A 26 -0.64 -2.05 2.25
CA GLY A 26 -1.18 -1.99 3.60
C GLY A 26 -0.37 -1.09 4.54
N VAL A 27 0.97 -1.17 4.46
CA VAL A 27 1.88 -0.26 5.19
C VAL A 27 1.69 1.17 4.73
N GLY A 28 1.57 1.43 3.42
CA GLY A 28 1.29 2.76 2.90
C GLY A 28 0.01 3.36 3.46
N VAL A 29 -1.07 2.59 3.52
CA VAL A 29 -2.35 3.02 4.13
C VAL A 29 -2.18 3.30 5.62
N ALA A 30 -1.52 2.41 6.36
CA ALA A 30 -1.28 2.58 7.79
C ALA A 30 -0.44 3.83 8.11
N LEU A 31 0.60 4.11 7.31
CA LEU A 31 1.43 5.31 7.45
C LEU A 31 0.62 6.59 7.21
N ARG A 32 -0.26 6.59 6.19
CA ARG A 32 -1.17 7.72 5.96
C ARG A 32 -2.13 7.93 7.13
N HIS A 33 -2.70 6.87 7.68
CA HIS A 33 -3.55 6.96 8.88
C HIS A 33 -2.78 7.45 10.12
N ALA A 34 -1.47 7.21 10.19
CA ALA A 34 -0.60 7.74 11.24
C ALA A 34 -0.15 9.19 11.00
N GLY A 35 -0.61 9.85 9.93
CA GLY A 35 -0.29 11.24 9.61
C GLY A 35 0.99 11.45 8.79
N ILE A 36 1.58 10.37 8.25
CA ILE A 36 2.73 10.45 7.34
C ILE A 36 2.18 10.53 5.91
N GLU A 37 2.28 11.70 5.30
CA GLU A 37 1.76 11.92 3.93
C GLU A 37 2.83 11.90 2.85
N ASP A 38 4.08 12.24 3.20
CA ASP A 38 5.19 12.29 2.25
C ASP A 38 5.89 10.93 2.15
N LEU A 39 5.26 10.01 1.43
CA LEU A 39 5.77 8.66 1.23
C LEU A 39 5.70 8.22 -0.23
N MET A 40 6.59 7.32 -0.60
CA MET A 40 6.64 6.70 -1.93
C MET A 40 6.64 5.18 -1.81
N ILE A 41 5.87 4.49 -2.66
CA ILE A 41 5.93 3.03 -2.79
C ILE A 41 6.56 2.71 -4.14
N LEU A 42 7.61 1.89 -4.13
CA LEU A 42 8.32 1.47 -5.32
C LEU A 42 8.18 -0.03 -5.52
N ASP A 43 7.83 -0.46 -6.74
CA ASP A 43 7.82 -1.87 -7.11
C ASP A 43 8.56 -2.09 -8.42
N ARG A 44 9.26 -3.22 -8.53
CA ARG A 44 10.01 -3.59 -9.73
C ARG A 44 9.10 -3.90 -10.91
N HIS A 45 7.93 -4.47 -10.65
CA HIS A 45 7.06 -5.07 -11.66
C HIS A 45 5.66 -4.46 -11.69
N GLY A 46 5.28 -3.70 -10.67
CA GLY A 46 4.00 -3.00 -10.59
C GLY A 46 3.22 -3.39 -9.34
N VAL A 47 2.14 -2.65 -9.07
CA VAL A 47 1.25 -2.92 -7.94
C VAL A 47 0.65 -4.31 -8.10
N GLY A 48 0.75 -5.15 -7.06
CA GLY A 48 0.14 -6.47 -7.07
C GLY A 48 0.75 -7.47 -8.05
N ALA A 49 1.93 -7.22 -8.63
CA ALA A 49 2.51 -8.04 -9.69
C ALA A 49 2.66 -9.54 -9.36
N SER A 50 2.75 -9.92 -8.08
CA SER A 50 2.74 -11.32 -7.64
C SER A 50 1.39 -12.01 -7.89
N PHE A 51 0.28 -11.28 -7.73
CA PHE A 51 -1.07 -11.78 -8.01
C PHE A 51 -1.31 -11.95 -9.51
N ASP A 52 -0.82 -11.01 -10.33
CA ASP A 52 -0.91 -11.12 -11.80
C ASP A 52 -0.18 -12.35 -12.36
N ARG A 53 0.84 -12.82 -11.63
CA ARG A 53 1.65 -13.99 -11.99
C ARG A 53 1.10 -15.30 -11.44
N TRP A 54 0.00 -15.27 -10.69
CA TRP A 54 -0.64 -16.49 -10.25
C TRP A 54 -1.12 -17.34 -11.44
N PRO A 55 -1.11 -18.67 -11.33
CA PRO A 55 -1.81 -19.52 -12.28
C PRO A 55 -3.26 -19.04 -12.44
N LYS A 56 -3.80 -19.09 -13.66
CA LYS A 56 -5.15 -18.56 -13.97
C LYS A 56 -6.27 -19.10 -13.05
N VAL A 57 -6.07 -20.30 -12.52
CA VAL A 57 -7.01 -21.01 -11.63
C VAL A 57 -6.79 -20.73 -10.14
N MET A 58 -5.65 -20.15 -9.75
CA MET A 58 -5.35 -19.90 -8.34
C MET A 58 -6.28 -18.84 -7.77
N ARG A 59 -6.79 -19.08 -6.58
CA ARG A 59 -7.70 -18.22 -5.81
C ARG A 59 -7.26 -18.22 -4.36
N PHE A 60 -7.68 -17.20 -3.60
CA PHE A 60 -7.53 -17.22 -2.16
C PHE A 60 -8.32 -18.38 -1.55
N ILE A 61 -7.74 -19.02 -0.54
CA ILE A 61 -8.43 -20.04 0.29
C ILE A 61 -9.34 -19.39 1.35
N THR A 62 -9.04 -18.14 1.70
CA THR A 62 -9.83 -17.29 2.57
C THR A 62 -10.94 -16.62 1.76
N PRO A 63 -12.20 -16.66 2.20
CA PRO A 63 -13.27 -15.95 1.49
C PRO A 63 -13.15 -14.44 1.70
N SER A 64 -13.52 -13.66 0.68
CA SER A 64 -13.79 -12.23 0.83
C SER A 64 -15.20 -12.05 1.41
N PHE A 65 -15.35 -11.23 2.44
CA PHE A 65 -16.65 -10.96 3.05
C PHE A 65 -16.74 -9.48 3.46
N ALA A 66 -17.70 -8.75 2.90
CA ALA A 66 -17.82 -7.29 3.03
C ALA A 66 -18.38 -6.85 4.40
N THR A 67 -17.67 -7.17 5.48
CA THR A 67 -18.05 -6.85 6.88
C THR A 67 -17.37 -5.61 7.43
N ASN A 68 -16.73 -4.81 6.57
CA ASN A 68 -16.03 -3.60 6.98
C ASN A 68 -16.96 -2.65 7.77
N SER A 69 -18.26 -2.63 7.43
CA SER A 69 -19.29 -1.83 8.12
C SER A 69 -19.63 -2.30 9.53
N ILE A 70 -19.31 -3.53 9.91
CA ILE A 70 -19.53 -4.11 11.24
C ILE A 70 -18.23 -4.36 12.01
N GLY A 71 -17.14 -3.69 11.61
CA GLY A 71 -15.87 -3.70 12.33
C GLY A 71 -14.97 -4.90 12.05
N MET A 72 -15.29 -5.74 11.06
CA MET A 72 -14.44 -6.86 10.64
C MET A 72 -13.92 -6.61 9.23
N LEU A 73 -12.60 -6.49 9.10
CA LEU A 73 -11.92 -6.23 7.83
C LEU A 73 -12.02 -7.44 6.89
N ASP A 74 -12.39 -7.19 5.63
CA ASP A 74 -12.20 -8.15 4.56
C ASP A 74 -10.69 -8.34 4.31
N ILE A 75 -10.21 -9.54 4.66
CA ILE A 75 -8.80 -9.93 4.58
C ILE A 75 -8.26 -10.05 3.15
N ASN A 76 -9.13 -10.01 2.13
CA ASN A 76 -8.76 -10.03 0.71
C ASN A 76 -8.99 -8.68 0.00
N SER A 77 -9.26 -7.58 0.75
CA SER A 77 -9.60 -6.25 0.20
C SER A 77 -8.63 -5.66 -0.83
N MET A 78 -7.44 -6.25 -0.99
CA MET A 78 -6.39 -5.76 -1.90
C MET A 78 -6.69 -6.02 -3.39
N LEU A 79 -7.60 -6.94 -3.72
CA LEU A 79 -7.94 -7.29 -5.12
C LEU A 79 -9.34 -6.82 -5.56
N ASN A 80 -10.08 -6.11 -4.71
CA ASN A 80 -11.45 -5.64 -4.99
C ASN A 80 -11.49 -4.18 -5.50
#